data_AF-A0A9P6Q6D9-F1
#
_entry.id   AF-A0A9P6Q6D9-F1
#
_cell.length_a   1.000
_cell.length_b   1.000
_cell.length_c   1.000
_cell.angle_alpha   90.00
_cell.angle_beta   90.00
_cell.angle_gamma   90.00
#
_symmetry.space_group_name_H-M   'P 1'
#
loop_
_entity.id
_entity.type
_entity.pdbx_description
1 polymer ?
#
loop_
_entity_poly.entity_id
_entity_poly.type
_entity_poly.pdbx_seq_one_letter_code
_entity_poly.pdbx_strand_id
1 'polypeptide(L)'
;MSSNSNASGNNASGGSNSGASGGRGGEGSGTKRKAEAPLIPVEFDGMDTATLRRYCRVNKLKPKSSKNKDDLVAAATKHWLSVNPKEVDTVAHFLYAVRHKHNVLKLTMPVPGA
;
A
#
# COMPACT_ATOMS: atom_id res chain seq x y z
N MET A 1 -15.83 -34.02 59.47
CA MET A 1 -15.56 -32.58 59.32
C MET A 1 -16.55 -32.04 58.30
N SER A 2 -17.46 -31.21 58.80
CA SER A 2 -18.28 -30.16 58.17
C SER A 2 -18.85 -30.32 56.74
N SER A 3 -20.18 -30.40 56.69
CA SER A 3 -21.04 -29.81 55.65
C SER A 3 -20.76 -28.31 55.49
N ASN A 4 -20.96 -27.71 54.30
CA ASN A 4 -22.01 -26.70 54.08
C ASN A 4 -22.08 -26.18 52.64
N SER A 5 -23.29 -25.83 52.27
CA SER A 5 -23.87 -25.39 51.00
C SER A 5 -23.86 -23.87 50.75
N ASN A 6 -24.12 -23.50 49.49
CA ASN A 6 -25.03 -22.42 49.03
C ASN A 6 -24.54 -20.98 48.80
N ALA A 7 -25.36 -20.29 47.97
CA ALA A 7 -25.47 -18.85 47.66
C ALA A 7 -24.62 -18.39 46.44
N SER A 8 -25.18 -18.05 45.27
CA SER A 8 -26.32 -17.17 44.92
C SER A 8 -26.21 -15.77 45.52
N GLY A 9 -26.05 -14.75 44.68
CA GLY A 9 -25.94 -13.35 45.11
C GLY A 9 -25.86 -12.37 43.94
N ASN A 10 -27.04 -12.01 43.43
CA ASN A 10 -27.31 -10.84 42.58
C ASN A 10 -26.87 -9.52 43.25
N ASN A 11 -26.55 -8.51 42.43
CA ASN A 11 -26.94 -7.10 42.62
C ASN A 11 -26.40 -6.26 41.44
N ALA A 12 -27.00 -5.19 40.94
CA ALA A 12 -28.34 -4.59 41.06
C ALA A 12 -28.37 -3.41 40.07
N SER A 13 -29.59 -2.99 39.70
CA SER A 13 -30.05 -1.59 39.45
C SER A 13 -29.22 -0.69 38.52
N GLY A 14 -29.78 -0.08 37.47
CA GLY A 14 -31.09 0.55 37.39
C GLY A 14 -30.90 2.02 37.01
N GLY A 15 -31.78 2.56 36.18
CA GLY A 15 -31.79 4.00 35.90
C GLY A 15 -32.26 4.36 34.51
N SER A 16 -33.58 4.30 34.28
CA SER A 16 -34.23 5.13 33.26
C SER A 16 -34.21 6.59 33.71
N ASN A 17 -33.99 7.54 32.79
CA ASN A 17 -34.81 8.76 32.76
C ASN A 17 -34.67 9.54 31.45
N SER A 18 -35.84 9.97 30.99
CA SER A 18 -36.16 10.93 29.94
C SER A 18 -35.73 12.36 30.25
N GLY A 19 -35.46 13.17 29.22
CA GLY A 19 -35.65 14.63 29.34
C GLY A 19 -34.96 15.51 28.30
N ALA A 20 -35.75 16.39 27.68
CA ALA A 20 -35.40 17.73 27.15
C ALA A 20 -34.51 17.81 25.88
N SER A 21 -35.06 18.08 24.69
CA SER A 21 -35.49 19.39 24.16
C SER A 21 -34.36 20.30 23.66
N GLY A 22 -34.44 20.70 22.39
CA GLY A 22 -33.99 22.02 21.93
C GLY A 22 -32.62 22.07 21.26
N GLY A 23 -32.62 22.12 19.93
CA GLY A 23 -31.40 22.38 19.14
C GLY A 23 -31.68 22.48 17.65
N ARG A 24 -32.46 23.49 17.23
CA ARG A 24 -32.47 23.94 15.83
C ARG A 24 -31.12 24.62 15.56
N GLY A 25 -30.19 23.89 14.94
CA GLY A 25 -28.96 24.42 14.38
C GLY A 25 -28.73 23.75 13.05
N GLY A 26 -28.80 24.52 11.96
CA GLY A 26 -28.62 24.02 10.61
C GLY A 26 -27.22 23.47 10.43
N GLU A 27 -27.10 22.15 10.38
CA GLU A 27 -25.91 21.48 9.88
C GLU A 27 -26.22 21.07 8.46
N GLY A 28 -25.74 21.87 7.51
CA GLY A 28 -25.64 21.45 6.13
C GLY A 28 -24.93 20.10 6.15
N SER A 29 -25.67 19.05 5.82
CA SER A 29 -25.16 17.71 5.54
C SER A 29 -24.29 17.80 4.29
N GLY A 30 -23.14 18.44 4.45
CA GLY A 30 -21.95 18.14 3.70
C GLY A 30 -21.57 16.74 4.15
N THR A 31 -22.23 15.75 3.54
CA THR A 31 -21.64 14.44 3.33
C THR A 31 -20.23 14.74 2.85
N LYS A 32 -19.25 14.65 3.77
CA LYS A 32 -17.84 14.67 3.42
C LYS A 32 -17.72 13.51 2.47
N ARG A 33 -17.74 13.81 1.16
CA ARG A 33 -17.46 12.85 0.10
C ARG A 33 -16.05 12.40 0.41
N LYS A 34 -15.94 11.31 1.17
CA LYS A 34 -14.80 10.41 1.15
C LYS A 34 -14.76 9.96 -0.30
N ALA A 35 -14.12 10.76 -1.14
CA ALA A 35 -13.64 10.32 -2.42
C ALA A 35 -12.53 9.33 -2.07
N GLU A 36 -12.93 8.11 -1.73
CA GLU A 36 -12.08 6.95 -1.77
C GLU A 36 -11.71 6.82 -3.25
N ALA A 37 -10.67 7.54 -3.65
CA ALA A 37 -10.13 7.43 -4.99
C ALA A 37 -9.82 5.95 -5.19
N PRO A 38 -10.29 5.33 -6.29
CA PRO A 38 -9.98 3.93 -6.54
C PRO A 38 -8.46 3.75 -6.50
N LEU A 39 -7.98 2.87 -5.63
CA LEU A 39 -6.59 2.46 -5.66
C LEU A 39 -6.36 1.84 -7.03
N ILE A 40 -5.51 2.48 -7.85
CA ILE A 40 -5.16 1.99 -9.19
C ILE A 40 -4.10 0.90 -8.98
N PRO A 41 -4.43 -0.40 -9.17
CA PRO A 41 -3.45 -1.45 -9.02
C PRO A 41 -2.46 -1.40 -10.19
N VAL A 42 -1.22 -1.77 -9.92
CA VAL A 42 -0.21 -1.97 -10.97
C VAL A 42 -0.35 -3.40 -11.49
N GLU A 43 -0.77 -3.54 -12.75
CA GLU A 43 -0.87 -4.84 -13.41
C GLU A 43 0.39 -5.14 -14.24
N PHE A 44 1.14 -6.17 -13.82
CA PHE A 44 2.37 -6.60 -14.50
C PHE A 44 2.12 -7.53 -15.69
N ASP A 45 0.92 -8.11 -15.81
CA ASP A 45 0.60 -9.03 -16.91
C ASP A 45 0.47 -8.30 -18.26
N GLY A 46 0.07 -7.02 -18.25
CA GLY A 46 0.06 -6.19 -19.46
C GLY A 46 1.45 -5.76 -19.97
N MET A 47 2.52 -6.00 -19.20
CA MET A 47 3.86 -5.53 -19.54
C MET A 47 4.60 -6.51 -20.46
N ASP A 48 5.48 -5.98 -21.30
CA ASP A 48 6.36 -6.77 -22.15
C ASP A 48 7.42 -7.52 -21.33
N THR A 49 7.86 -8.67 -21.84
CA THR A 49 8.88 -9.49 -21.17
C THR A 49 10.23 -8.79 -21.05
N ALA A 50 10.56 -7.80 -21.89
CA ALA A 50 11.81 -7.05 -21.73
C ALA A 50 11.73 -6.07 -20.56
N THR A 51 10.62 -5.36 -20.38
CA THR A 51 10.37 -4.52 -19.19
C THR A 51 10.35 -5.35 -17.91
N LEU A 52 9.68 -6.50 -17.90
CA LEU A 52 9.66 -7.38 -16.73
C LEU A 52 11.08 -7.87 -16.37
N ARG A 53 11.88 -8.30 -17.36
CA ARG A 53 13.28 -8.67 -17.14
C ARG A 53 14.12 -7.49 -16.63
N ARG A 54 13.91 -6.29 -17.18
CA ARG A 54 14.59 -5.07 -16.71
C ARG A 54 14.22 -4.78 -15.26
N TYR A 55 12.95 -4.88 -14.90
CA TYR A 55 12.47 -4.68 -13.54
C TYR A 55 13.14 -5.67 -12.57
N CYS A 56 13.15 -6.97 -12.90
CA CYS A 56 13.84 -7.97 -12.09
C CYS A 56 15.34 -7.68 -11.95
N ARG A 57 16.02 -7.28 -13.04
CA ARG A 57 17.45 -6.99 -13.02
C ARG A 57 17.80 -5.78 -12.15
N VAL A 58 17.06 -4.67 -12.28
CA VAL A 58 17.30 -3.43 -11.51
C VAL A 58 17.06 -3.68 -10.02
N ASN A 59 16.00 -4.42 -9.68
CA ASN A 59 15.64 -4.74 -8.30
C ASN A 59 16.34 -6.01 -7.77
N LYS A 60 17.28 -6.59 -8.52
CA LYS A 60 18.06 -7.79 -8.14
C LYS A 60 17.19 -8.99 -7.73
N LEU A 61 16.03 -9.16 -8.38
CA LEU A 61 15.10 -10.26 -8.14
C LEU A 61 15.62 -11.55 -8.80
N LYS A 62 15.34 -12.68 -8.15
CA LYS A 62 15.69 -14.03 -8.63
C LYS A 62 14.42 -14.82 -8.97
N PRO A 63 13.79 -14.57 -10.14
CA PRO A 63 12.64 -15.34 -10.61
C PRO A 63 13.04 -16.80 -10.88
N LYS A 64 12.08 -17.73 -10.73
CA LYS A 64 12.30 -19.17 -10.91
C LYS A 64 12.73 -19.53 -12.33
N SER A 65 12.11 -18.89 -13.31
CA SER A 65 12.55 -18.90 -14.71
C SER A 65 12.59 -17.47 -15.24
N SER A 66 13.74 -17.04 -15.77
CA SER A 66 13.88 -15.74 -16.43
C SER A 66 13.33 -15.71 -17.87
N LYS A 67 12.96 -16.89 -18.39
CA LYS A 67 12.40 -17.07 -19.73
C LYS A 67 10.87 -17.08 -19.73
N ASN A 68 10.27 -17.50 -18.61
CA ASN A 68 8.83 -17.60 -18.49
C ASN A 68 8.22 -16.26 -18.05
N LYS A 69 7.18 -15.80 -18.74
CA LYS A 69 6.52 -14.53 -18.42
C LYS A 69 5.83 -14.61 -17.05
N ASP A 70 5.15 -15.72 -16.77
CA ASP A 70 4.37 -15.87 -15.54
C ASP A 70 5.26 -15.83 -14.29
N ASP A 71 6.44 -16.46 -14.35
CA ASP A 71 7.42 -16.42 -13.25
C ASP A 71 7.99 -15.01 -13.03
N LEU A 72 8.16 -14.22 -14.10
CA LEU A 72 8.59 -12.83 -14.02
C LEU A 72 7.50 -11.95 -13.41
N VAL A 73 6.25 -12.13 -13.84
CA VAL A 73 5.08 -11.41 -13.31
C VAL A 73 4.93 -11.71 -11.82
N ALA A 74 4.93 -12.99 -11.44
CA ALA A 74 4.80 -13.39 -10.03
C ALA A 74 5.90 -12.79 -9.15
N ALA A 75 7.15 -12.82 -9.61
CA ALA A 75 8.28 -12.22 -8.89
C ALA A 75 8.16 -10.69 -8.79
N ALA A 76 7.75 -10.02 -9.87
CA ALA A 76 7.59 -8.57 -9.90
C ALA A 76 6.43 -8.11 -8.99
N THR A 77 5.27 -8.75 -9.08
CA THR A 77 4.10 -8.46 -8.25
C THR A 77 4.42 -8.66 -6.78
N LYS A 78 5.05 -9.78 -6.41
CA LYS A 78 5.46 -10.04 -5.02
C LYS A 78 6.38 -8.94 -4.49
N HIS A 79 7.38 -8.55 -5.28
CA HIS A 79 8.29 -7.48 -4.88
C HIS A 79 7.57 -6.13 -4.76
N TRP A 80 6.74 -5.76 -5.74
CA TRP A 80 6.00 -4.50 -5.74
C TRP A 80 5.15 -4.32 -4.48
N LEU A 81 4.45 -5.38 -4.05
CA LEU A 81 3.65 -5.35 -2.82
C LEU A 81 4.48 -5.22 -1.53
N SER A 82 5.77 -5.55 -1.58
CA SER A 82 6.69 -5.40 -0.44
C SER A 82 7.42 -4.06 -0.39
N VAL A 83 7.41 -3.30 -1.49
CA VAL A 83 8.10 -2.02 -1.58
C VAL A 83 7.27 -0.97 -0.84
N ASN A 84 7.89 -0.33 0.15
CA ASN A 84 7.34 0.86 0.80
C ASN A 84 8.13 2.10 0.36
N PRO A 85 7.60 2.91 -0.58
CA PRO A 85 8.31 4.08 -1.07
C PRO A 85 8.32 5.20 -0.03
N LYS A 86 9.48 5.85 0.12
CA LYS A 86 9.57 7.14 0.82
C LYS A 86 8.99 8.20 -0.10
N GLU A 87 7.80 8.71 0.21
CA GLU A 87 7.02 9.58 -0.68
C GLU A 87 7.82 10.79 -1.17
N VAL A 88 8.40 11.56 -0.24
CA VAL A 88 9.15 12.79 -0.55
C VAL A 88 10.31 12.51 -1.50
N ASP A 89 11.15 11.52 -1.19
CA ASP A 89 12.30 11.15 -2.02
C ASP A 89 11.87 10.65 -3.39
N THR A 90 10.78 9.87 -3.44
CA THR A 90 10.28 9.27 -4.68
C THR A 90 9.73 10.34 -5.62
N VAL A 91 8.93 11.28 -5.11
CA VAL A 91 8.38 12.39 -5.88
C VAL A 91 9.49 13.33 -6.34
N ALA A 92 10.41 13.70 -5.45
CA ALA A 92 11.54 14.54 -5.79
C ALA A 92 12.41 13.91 -6.89
N HIS A 93 12.72 12.62 -6.76
CA HIS A 93 13.50 11.88 -7.74
C HIS A 93 12.77 11.79 -9.09
N PHE A 94 11.46 11.51 -9.08
CA PHE A 94 10.66 11.46 -10.30
C PHE A 94 10.67 12.80 -11.04
N LEU A 95 10.39 13.90 -10.34
CA LEU A 95 10.37 15.24 -10.94
C LEU A 95 11.74 15.60 -11.52
N TYR A 96 12.81 15.32 -10.78
CA TYR A 96 14.18 15.54 -11.24
C TYR A 96 14.47 14.73 -12.50
N ALA A 97 14.20 13.43 -12.48
CA ALA A 97 14.47 12.53 -13.61
C ALA A 97 13.69 12.92 -14.87
N VAL A 98 12.42 13.32 -14.74
CA VAL A 98 11.58 13.75 -15.87
C VAL A 98 12.05 15.09 -16.43
N ARG A 99 12.34 16.07 -15.56
CA ARG A 99 12.77 17.41 -15.97
C ARG A 99 14.17 17.41 -16.59
N HIS A 100 15.04 16.50 -16.15
CA HIS A 100 16.43 16.40 -16.58
C HIS A 100 16.72 15.13 -17.39
N LYS A 101 15.71 14.52 -18.01
CA LYS A 101 15.82 13.28 -18.79
C LYS A 101 16.90 13.29 -19.90
N HIS A 102 17.28 14.47 -20.38
CA HIS A 102 18.33 14.66 -21.40
C HIS A 102 19.75 14.77 -20.81
N ASN A 103 19.89 14.96 -19.49
CA ASN A 103 21.16 15.09 -18.78
C ASN A 103 21.64 13.78 -18.15
N VAL A 104 21.02 12.64 -18.50
CA VAL A 104 21.51 11.34 -18.07
C VAL A 104 22.81 11.06 -18.80
N LEU A 105 23.94 11.30 -18.12
CA LEU A 105 25.27 10.96 -18.59
C LEU A 105 25.28 9.48 -19.00
N LYS A 106 25.32 9.24 -20.32
CA LYS A 106 25.58 7.91 -20.86
C LYS A 106 27.01 7.56 -20.47
N LEU A 107 27.17 6.59 -19.58
CA LEU A 107 28.49 6.03 -19.30
C LEU A 107 29.06 5.52 -20.63
N THR A 108 30.10 6.19 -21.12
CA THR A 108 31.01 5.63 -22.11
C THR A 108 31.65 4.41 -21.46
N MET A 109 31.27 3.21 -21.92
CA MET A 109 31.96 2.00 -21.50
C MET A 109 33.44 2.12 -21.91
N PRO A 110 34.40 1.96 -20.98
CA PRO A 110 35.78 1.77 -21.38
C PRO A 110 35.85 0.46 -22.15
N VAL A 111 36.32 0.53 -23.40
CA VAL A 111 36.61 -0.66 -24.21
C VAL A 111 37.74 -1.43 -23.51
N PRO A 112 37.55 -2.71 -23.14
CA PRO A 112 38.65 -3.53 -22.64
C PRO A 112 39.53 -3.94 -23.84
N GLY A 113 40.75 -3.42 -23.91
CA GLY A 113 41.81 -3.96 -24.79
C GLY A 113 42.28 -3.03 -25.91
N ALA A 114 42.98 -1.95 -25.55
CA ALA A 114 43.97 -1.33 -26.43
C ALA A 114 45.36 -1.58 -25.85
#